data_AF-A0A0E3PPM7-F1
#
_entry.id   AF-A0A0E3PPM7-F1
#
_cell.length_a   1.000
_cell.length_b   1.000
_cell.length_c   1.000
_cell.angle_alpha   90.00
_cell.angle_beta   90.00
_cell.angle_gamma   90.00
#
_symmetry.space_group_name_H-M   'P 1'
#
loop_
_entity.id
_entity.type
_entity.pdbx_description
1 polymer ?
#
loop_
_entity_poly.entity_id
_entity_poly.type
_entity_poly.pdbx_seq_one_letter_code
_entity_poly.pdbx_strand_id
1 'polypeptide(L)'
;MQDREWKALANNAAKLYLGTEKEGVGKFLYRLRRDVPYAQLASQLAAIYYHSGVWEWNEQKRGMKFLLLPGNWQEKTIQHYRDSLAQEKESTYIEDYIEDFSGSCVKVKPGQAQDKLQEPLQEGLQQDEVRKIEQTKLSTFFGY
;
A
#
# COMPACT_ATOMS: atom_id res chain seq x y z
N MET A 1 -12.52 18.89 3.31
CA MET A 1 -11.26 19.19 2.62
C MET A 1 -11.60 19.88 1.30
N GLN A 2 -11.10 21.09 1.05
CA GLN A 2 -11.40 21.88 -0.17
C GLN A 2 -10.20 21.99 -1.12
N ASP A 3 -9.09 21.36 -0.77
CA ASP A 3 -7.83 21.52 -1.49
C ASP A 3 -7.84 20.66 -2.77
N ARG A 4 -8.08 21.29 -3.93
CA ARG A 4 -8.11 20.64 -5.26
C ARG A 4 -6.75 20.65 -5.93
N GLU A 5 -5.70 20.44 -5.15
CA GLU A 5 -4.34 20.42 -5.64
C GLU A 5 -3.83 18.99 -5.79
N TRP A 6 -3.04 18.76 -6.84
CA TRP A 6 -2.30 17.53 -7.03
C TRP A 6 -1.19 17.40 -5.98
N LYS A 7 -1.29 16.41 -5.09
CA LYS A 7 -0.27 16.13 -4.08
C LYS A 7 0.59 14.95 -4.53
N ALA A 8 1.91 15.07 -4.37
CA ALA A 8 2.83 14.01 -4.75
C ALA A 8 2.76 12.82 -3.79
N LEU A 9 3.08 11.62 -4.27
CA LEU A 9 3.22 10.44 -3.40
C LEU A 9 4.38 10.62 -2.41
N ALA A 10 5.54 11.08 -2.87
CA ALA A 10 6.70 11.49 -2.06
C ALA A 10 7.10 10.50 -0.93
N ASN A 11 7.33 9.23 -1.27
CA ASN A 11 7.67 8.17 -0.33
C ASN A 11 8.99 7.44 -0.68
N ASN A 12 9.93 8.10 -1.36
CA ASN A 12 11.22 7.48 -1.65
C ASN A 12 12.03 7.33 -0.37
N ALA A 13 12.28 6.07 0.01
CA ALA A 13 12.99 5.71 1.24
C ALA A 13 14.32 6.44 1.41
N ALA A 14 15.20 6.39 0.39
CA ALA A 14 16.52 7.01 0.45
C ALA A 14 16.42 8.53 0.69
N LYS A 15 15.50 9.21 0.00
CA LYS A 15 15.29 10.66 0.17
C LYS A 15 14.69 11.01 1.53
N LEU A 16 13.84 10.16 2.08
CA LEU A 16 13.29 10.34 3.43
C LEU A 16 14.39 10.21 4.48
N TYR A 17 15.23 9.17 4.39
CA TYR A 17 16.41 9.01 5.26
C TYR A 17 17.36 10.21 5.18
N LEU A 18 17.62 10.72 3.97
CA LEU A 18 18.48 11.88 3.75
C LEU A 18 17.80 13.23 4.05
N GLY A 19 16.50 13.24 4.40
CA GLY A 19 15.74 14.48 4.64
C GLY A 19 15.52 15.35 3.38
N THR A 20 15.77 14.82 2.19
CA THR A 20 15.69 15.55 0.90
C THR A 20 14.41 15.23 0.11
N GLU A 21 13.50 14.45 0.67
CA GLU A 21 12.22 14.14 0.02
C GLU A 21 11.36 15.39 -0.13
N LYS A 22 10.64 15.49 -1.25
CA LYS A 22 9.72 16.59 -1.55
C LYS A 22 8.44 16.49 -0.70
N GLU A 23 7.65 17.57 -0.66
CA GLU A 23 6.35 17.52 0.01
C GLU A 23 5.38 16.57 -0.69
N GLY A 24 4.57 15.86 0.10
CA GLY A 24 3.61 14.88 -0.38
C GLY A 24 3.16 13.91 0.71
N VAL A 25 2.36 12.92 0.32
CA VAL A 25 1.67 12.00 1.24
C VAL A 25 2.66 11.19 2.09
N GLY A 26 3.69 10.61 1.47
CA GLY A 26 4.71 9.81 2.17
C GLY A 26 5.53 10.64 3.16
N LYS A 27 6.02 11.81 2.75
CA LYS A 27 6.71 12.74 3.66
C LYS A 27 5.81 13.22 4.80
N PHE A 28 4.52 13.45 4.52
CA PHE A 28 3.55 13.75 5.57
C PHE A 28 3.44 12.61 6.59
N LEU A 29 3.28 11.36 6.15
CA LEU A 29 3.27 10.20 7.05
C LEU A 29 4.59 10.08 7.84
N TYR A 30 5.73 10.30 7.19
CA TYR A 30 7.04 10.30 7.85
C TYR A 30 7.17 11.37 8.95
N ARG A 31 6.51 12.52 8.80
CA ARG A 31 6.48 13.55 9.86
C ARG A 31 5.62 13.14 11.05
N LEU A 32 4.54 12.40 10.83
CA LEU A 32 3.71 11.86 11.91
C LEU A 32 4.48 10.81 12.71
N ARG A 33 5.24 9.97 12.02
CA ARG A 33 6.12 8.96 12.63
C ARG A 33 7.36 8.83 11.78
N ARG A 34 8.53 9.16 12.36
CA ARG A 34 9.85 9.15 11.68
C ARG A 34 10.34 7.72 11.40
N ASP A 35 9.59 7.02 10.58
CA ASP A 35 9.75 5.62 10.25
C ASP A 35 9.51 5.44 8.76
N VAL A 36 10.53 4.96 8.03
CA VAL A 36 10.50 4.89 6.57
C VAL A 36 9.53 3.83 6.06
N PRO A 37 9.51 2.60 6.60
CA PRO A 37 8.44 1.64 6.36
C PRO A 37 7.04 2.23 6.53
N TYR A 38 6.81 3.03 7.58
CA TYR A 38 5.52 3.70 7.80
C TYR A 38 5.19 4.69 6.66
N ALA A 39 6.17 5.48 6.20
CA ALA A 39 5.99 6.39 5.07
C ALA A 39 5.71 5.66 3.75
N GLN A 40 6.24 4.45 3.56
CA GLN A 40 5.99 3.63 2.37
C GLN A 40 4.55 3.12 2.29
N LEU A 41 3.83 3.04 3.41
CA LEU A 41 2.39 2.76 3.42
C LEU A 41 1.55 3.78 2.65
N ALA A 42 2.12 4.96 2.33
CA ALA A 42 1.48 5.92 1.43
C ALA A 42 1.09 5.31 0.08
N SER A 43 1.87 4.35 -0.43
CA SER A 43 1.55 3.61 -1.67
C SER A 43 0.25 2.80 -1.53
N GLN A 44 0.09 2.10 -0.41
CA GLN A 44 -1.10 1.29 -0.14
C GLN A 44 -2.32 2.18 0.11
N LEU A 45 -2.14 3.25 0.90
CA LEU A 45 -3.17 4.24 1.13
C LEU A 45 -3.67 4.83 -0.19
N ALA A 46 -2.76 5.18 -1.09
CA ALA A 46 -3.09 5.72 -2.39
C ALA A 46 -3.88 4.74 -3.26
N ALA A 47 -3.51 3.45 -3.24
CA ALA A 47 -4.27 2.42 -3.94
C ALA A 47 -5.70 2.29 -3.40
N ILE A 48 -5.87 2.23 -2.07
CA ILE A 48 -7.19 2.15 -1.43
C ILE A 48 -8.05 3.37 -1.79
N TYR A 49 -7.46 4.57 -1.74
CA TYR A 49 -8.19 5.81 -2.00
C TYR A 49 -8.53 5.98 -3.48
N TYR A 50 -7.67 5.51 -4.38
CA TYR A 50 -7.95 5.47 -5.81
C TYR A 50 -9.10 4.51 -6.12
N HIS A 51 -9.00 3.25 -5.67
CA HIS A 51 -10.03 2.23 -5.95
C HIS A 51 -11.37 2.50 -5.26
N SER A 52 -11.38 3.27 -4.16
CA SER A 52 -12.61 3.76 -3.55
C SER A 52 -13.18 5.04 -4.21
N GLY A 53 -12.52 5.59 -5.24
CA GLY A 53 -12.97 6.80 -5.92
C GLY A 53 -12.85 8.08 -5.08
N VAL A 54 -11.98 8.06 -4.06
CA VAL A 54 -11.66 9.23 -3.22
C VAL A 54 -10.57 10.07 -3.87
N TRP A 55 -9.55 9.42 -4.41
CA TRP A 55 -8.47 10.07 -5.14
C TRP A 55 -8.51 9.74 -6.63
N GLU A 56 -8.17 10.73 -7.44
CA GLU A 56 -7.79 10.53 -8.83
C GLU A 56 -6.26 10.48 -8.92
N TRP A 57 -5.74 9.68 -9.84
CA TRP A 57 -4.31 9.57 -10.08
C TRP A 57 -3.91 10.27 -11.39
N ASN A 58 -2.67 10.72 -11.52
CA ASN A 58 -2.25 11.51 -12.69
C ASN A 58 -1.73 10.70 -13.87
N GLU A 59 -1.93 9.38 -13.92
CA GLU A 59 -1.51 8.53 -15.05
C GLU A 59 -0.01 8.41 -15.29
N GLN A 60 0.82 8.76 -14.29
CA GLN A 60 2.28 8.76 -14.42
C GLN A 60 2.96 7.80 -13.46
N LYS A 61 3.65 6.78 -14.02
CA LYS A 61 4.50 5.84 -13.25
C LYS A 61 5.58 6.58 -12.44
N ARG A 62 6.23 7.57 -13.05
CA ARG A 62 7.27 8.39 -12.41
C ARG A 62 6.71 9.76 -12.08
N GLY A 63 6.85 10.18 -10.83
CA GLY A 63 6.33 11.47 -10.38
C GLY A 63 4.83 11.44 -10.04
N MET A 64 4.32 10.27 -9.67
CA MET A 64 2.93 10.03 -9.28
C MET A 64 2.36 11.08 -8.32
N LYS A 65 1.16 11.54 -8.63
CA LYS A 65 0.38 12.52 -7.86
C LYS A 65 -1.07 12.08 -7.76
N PHE A 66 -1.71 12.57 -6.71
CA PHE A 66 -3.11 12.29 -6.41
C PHE A 66 -3.88 13.58 -6.21
N LEU A 67 -5.11 13.60 -6.70
CA LEU A 67 -6.05 14.70 -6.54
C LEU A 67 -7.24 14.21 -5.71
N LEU A 68 -7.64 14.98 -4.71
CA LEU A 68 -8.85 14.68 -3.95
C LEU A 68 -10.09 14.98 -4.80
N LEU A 69 -10.91 13.97 -5.03
CA LEU A 69 -12.20 14.12 -5.70
C LEU A 69 -13.26 14.65 -4.71
N PRO A 70 -14.27 15.40 -5.21
CA PRO A 70 -15.36 15.84 -4.37
C PRO A 70 -16.19 14.65 -3.83
N GLY A 71 -16.82 14.87 -2.68
CA GLY A 71 -17.71 13.90 -2.03
C GLY A 71 -17.25 13.48 -0.64
N ASN A 72 -18.02 12.57 -0.04
CA ASN A 72 -17.71 12.01 1.28
C ASN A 72 -16.72 10.86 1.14
N TRP A 73 -15.45 11.13 1.48
CA TRP A 73 -14.40 10.13 1.41
C TRP A 73 -14.67 8.92 2.32
N GLN A 74 -15.28 9.15 3.50
CA GLN A 74 -15.56 8.07 4.47
C GLN A 74 -16.55 7.07 3.89
N GLU A 75 -17.64 7.58 3.32
CA GLU A 75 -18.68 6.76 2.71
C GLU A 75 -18.13 5.95 1.54
N LYS A 76 -17.37 6.60 0.65
CA LYS A 76 -16.69 5.96 -0.48
C LYS A 76 -15.74 4.84 -0.04
N THR A 77 -14.89 5.09 0.94
CA THR A 77 -13.95 4.07 1.45
C THR A 77 -14.68 2.93 2.17
N ILE A 78 -15.72 3.22 2.96
CA ILE A 78 -16.54 2.19 3.63
C ILE A 78 -17.26 1.32 2.60
N GLN A 79 -17.82 1.91 1.56
CA GLN A 79 -18.49 1.17 0.50
C GLN A 79 -17.52 0.25 -0.22
N HIS A 80 -16.35 0.76 -0.61
CA HIS A 80 -15.31 -0.04 -1.25
C HIS A 80 -14.89 -1.27 -0.40
N TYR A 81 -14.75 -1.08 0.92
CA TYR A 81 -14.46 -2.19 1.84
C TYR A 81 -15.59 -3.22 1.92
N ARG A 82 -16.86 -2.78 1.89
CA ARG A 82 -18.01 -3.70 1.87
C ARG A 82 -18.05 -4.51 0.58
N ASP A 83 -17.78 -3.86 -0.55
CA ASP A 83 -17.80 -4.49 -1.87
C ASP A 83 -16.68 -5.54 -1.99
N SER A 84 -15.49 -5.27 -1.46
CA SER A 84 -14.39 -6.26 -1.46
C SER A 84 -14.73 -7.51 -0.66
N LEU A 85 -15.47 -7.37 0.46
CA LEU A 85 -15.93 -8.53 1.25
C LEU A 85 -17.02 -9.35 0.54
N ALA A 86 -17.80 -8.73 -0.36
CA ALA A 86 -18.82 -9.43 -1.13
C ALA A 86 -18.19 -10.28 -2.25
N GLN A 87 -17.14 -9.78 -2.91
CA GLN A 87 -16.41 -10.50 -3.95
C GLN A 87 -15.70 -11.76 -3.43
N GLU A 88 -15.14 -11.72 -2.22
CA GLU A 88 -14.53 -12.91 -1.59
C GLU A 88 -15.56 -14.02 -1.35
N LYS A 89 -16.79 -13.66 -0.96
CA LYS A 89 -17.88 -14.63 -0.76
C LYS A 89 -18.31 -15.27 -2.07
N GLU A 90 -18.37 -14.51 -3.16
CA GLU A 90 -18.75 -15.02 -4.49
C GLU A 90 -17.71 -16.00 -5.06
N SER A 91 -16.40 -15.77 -4.81
CA SER A 91 -15.34 -16.75 -5.11
C SER A 91 -15.42 -18.03 -4.27
N THR A 92 -15.95 -17.96 -3.05
CA THR A 92 -16.09 -19.16 -2.19
C THR A 92 -17.16 -20.13 -2.71
N TYR A 93 -18.13 -19.64 -3.50
CA TYR A 93 -19.17 -20.50 -4.10
C TYR A 93 -18.73 -21.20 -5.39
N ILE A 94 -17.61 -20.80 -6.00
CA ILE A 94 -17.10 -21.42 -7.24
C ILE A 94 -16.25 -22.67 -6.93
N GLU A 95 -15.66 -22.77 -5.74
CA GLU A 95 -14.83 -23.92 -5.35
C GLU A 95 -15.62 -25.22 -5.11
N ASP A 96 -16.94 -25.15 -4.88
CA ASP A 96 -17.80 -26.33 -4.64
C ASP A 96 -18.30 -27.03 -5.93
N TYR A 97 -17.99 -26.49 -7.13
CA TYR A 97 -18.43 -27.06 -8.42
C TYR A 97 -17.29 -27.18 -9.45
N ILE A 98 -16.14 -27.72 -9.04
CA ILE A 98 -15.22 -28.36 -9.98
C ILE A 98 -15.42 -29.88 -9.83
N GLU A 99 -16.28 -30.45 -10.67
CA GLU A 99 -16.28 -31.90 -10.91
C GLU A 99 -14.93 -32.30 -11.53
N ASP A 100 -14.27 -33.24 -10.87
CA ASP A 100 -12.97 -33.81 -11.20
C ASP A 100 -12.85 -34.24 -12.67
N PHE A 101 -11.96 -33.59 -13.43
CA PHE A 101 -11.23 -34.27 -14.51
C PHE A 101 -9.73 -34.18 -14.24
N SER A 102 -9.16 -35.36 -14.01
CA SER A 102 -7.73 -35.65 -13.76
C SER A 102 -7.27 -35.45 -12.32
N GLY A 103 -7.24 -36.57 -11.60
CA GLY A 103 -6.79 -36.66 -10.23
C GLY A 103 -5.28 -36.48 -10.08
N SER A 104 -4.89 -35.76 -9.02
CA SER A 104 -3.73 -35.99 -8.16
C SER A 104 -3.66 -34.84 -7.15
N CYS A 105 -4.10 -35.09 -5.92
CA CYS A 105 -4.18 -34.09 -4.87
C CYS A 105 -2.90 -34.08 -4.00
N VAL A 106 -2.09 -33.03 -4.12
CA VAL A 106 -1.01 -32.73 -3.17
C VAL A 106 -1.58 -31.85 -2.05
N LYS A 107 -1.66 -32.42 -0.85
CA LYS A 107 -2.05 -31.72 0.38
C LYS A 107 -0.93 -30.79 0.84
N VAL A 108 -1.24 -29.51 1.07
CA VAL A 108 -0.38 -28.63 1.89
C VAL A 108 -1.16 -28.21 3.13
N LYS A 109 -0.59 -28.51 4.30
CA LYS A 109 -1.15 -28.20 5.62
C LYS A 109 -0.91 -26.73 6.00
N PRO A 110 -1.80 -26.09 6.77
CA PRO A 110 -1.51 -24.82 7.42
C PRO A 110 -0.82 -25.08 8.78
N GLY A 111 0.24 -24.33 9.09
CA GLY A 111 1.00 -24.44 10.33
C GLY A 111 1.64 -23.12 10.74
N GLN A 112 1.27 -22.67 11.94
CA GLN A 112 1.58 -21.42 12.63
C GLN A 112 3.06 -21.27 13.02
N ALA A 113 3.53 -20.03 13.25
CA ALA A 113 4.23 -19.65 14.50
C ALA A 113 4.53 -18.14 14.54
N GLN A 114 4.10 -17.50 15.64
CA GLN A 114 4.67 -16.26 16.13
C GLN A 114 6.05 -16.57 16.73
N ASP A 115 7.04 -15.68 16.58
CA ASP A 115 7.91 -15.38 17.72
C ASP A 115 8.53 -13.99 17.63
N LYS A 116 8.65 -13.39 18.81
CA LYS A 116 9.13 -12.03 19.08
C LYS A 116 10.65 -11.97 18.98
N LEU A 117 11.23 -10.78 18.76
CA LEU A 117 12.47 -10.37 19.43
C LEU A 117 12.61 -8.84 19.40
N GLN A 118 12.89 -8.28 20.58
CA GLN A 118 13.06 -6.86 20.90
C GLN A 118 14.54 -6.42 20.75
N GLU A 119 14.72 -5.21 20.21
CA GLU A 119 15.73 -4.15 20.54
C GLU A 119 17.25 -4.43 20.35
N PRO A 120 18.13 -3.40 20.16
CA PRO A 120 18.00 -2.00 20.62
C PRO A 120 18.39 -0.88 19.62
N LEU A 121 18.12 0.37 20.04
CA LEU A 121 18.71 1.60 19.49
C LEU A 121 20.25 1.47 19.41
N GLN A 122 20.85 1.89 18.29
CA GLN A 122 22.08 2.68 18.35
C GLN A 122 22.40 3.43 17.05
N GLU A 123 23.11 4.52 17.28
CA GLU A 123 23.48 5.59 16.38
C GLU A 123 24.41 5.15 15.24
N GLY A 124 24.12 5.71 14.06
CA GLY A 124 25.09 6.04 13.02
C GLY A 124 25.66 4.88 12.22
N LEU A 125 25.22 4.68 10.96
CA LEU A 125 25.95 3.97 9.90
C LEU A 125 25.36 4.36 8.52
N GLN A 126 26.10 5.12 7.73
CA GLN A 126 26.79 4.71 6.50
C GLN A 126 25.89 4.30 5.32
N GLN A 127 26.22 4.84 4.15
CA GLN A 127 25.50 4.80 2.87
C GLN A 127 25.09 3.39 2.37
N ASP A 128 25.59 2.33 3.00
CA ASP A 128 25.25 0.94 2.68
C ASP A 128 23.87 0.50 3.19
N GLU A 129 23.32 1.09 4.27
CA GLU A 129 21.96 0.75 4.74
C GLU A 129 20.88 1.17 3.73
N VAL A 130 21.13 2.26 2.99
CA VAL A 130 20.19 2.76 1.97
C VAL A 130 19.96 1.75 0.85
N ARG A 131 20.93 0.87 0.58
CA ARG A 131 20.85 -0.16 -0.47
C ARG A 131 19.93 -1.33 -0.10
N LYS A 132 19.61 -1.53 1.18
CA LYS A 132 18.78 -2.65 1.67
C LYS A 132 17.29 -2.31 1.83
N ILE A 133 16.89 -1.06 1.64
CA ILE A 133 15.49 -0.68 1.87
C ILE A 133 14.65 -1.10 0.67
N GLU A 134 13.88 -2.18 0.83
CA GLU A 134 12.91 -2.60 -0.17
C GLU A 134 11.82 -1.53 -0.35
N GLN A 135 11.50 -1.23 -1.61
CA GLN A 135 10.42 -0.31 -1.95
C GLN A 135 9.17 -1.11 -2.34
N THR A 136 8.02 -0.70 -1.79
CA THR A 136 6.73 -1.23 -2.23
C THR A 136 6.56 -0.98 -3.73
N LYS A 137 6.41 -2.06 -4.50
CA LYS A 137 6.20 -1.99 -5.94
C LYS A 137 4.77 -1.55 -6.24
N LEU A 138 4.63 -0.41 -6.91
CA LEU A 138 3.33 0.19 -7.24
C LEU A 138 2.64 -0.49 -8.43
N SER A 139 3.37 -1.26 -9.25
CA SER A 139 2.82 -2.01 -10.39
C SER A 139 1.69 -2.95 -9.98
N THR A 140 1.75 -3.50 -8.76
CA THR A 140 0.72 -4.40 -8.21
C THR A 140 -0.63 -3.72 -8.03
N PHE A 141 -0.68 -2.40 -7.86
CA PHE A 141 -1.93 -1.68 -7.54
C PHE A 141 -2.57 -1.00 -8.73
N PHE A 142 -1.77 -0.67 -9.74
CA PHE A 142 -2.19 0.23 -10.82
C PHE A 142 -2.05 -0.37 -12.24
N GLY A 143 -1.55 -1.61 -12.37
CA GLY A 143 -1.71 -2.41 -13.60
C GLY A 143 -1.01 -1.86 -14.86
N TYR A 144 0.32 -1.69 -14.81
CA TYR A 144 1.13 -1.28 -15.97
C TYR A 144 2.44 -2.04 -16.13
#